data_AF-A4GWP3-F1
#
_entry.id   AF-A4GWP3-F1
#
_cell.length_a   1.000
_cell.length_b   1.000
_cell.length_c   1.000
_cell.angle_alpha   90.00
_cell.angle_beta   90.00
_cell.angle_gamma   90.00
#
_symmetry.space_group_name_H-M   'P 1'
#
loop_
_entity.id
_entity.type
_entity.pdbx_description
1 polymer ?
#
loop_
_entity_poly.entity_id
_entity_poly.type
_entity_poly.pdbx_seq_one_letter_code
_entity_poly.pdbx_strand_id
1 'polypeptide(L)'
;ANRFERHLGDLLLALVLYGHFRTEHLLVHHPWVGTPRDTVTACYNEGFHRAFFRILRQAPGSAWRAEKAMLARRNRSAFHRSNPIWKYLALATIMLALAFVIGGWFAVGLFAFQAFIAIWQLELTNYVEHYGLTRKYLGDGKYEPVGLHHSWDSAHHVSGLLLINL
;
A
#
# COMPACT_ATOMS: atom_id res chain seq x y z
N ALA A 1 -12.50 5.53 -12.47
CA ALA A 1 -11.77 4.32 -12.89
C ALA A 1 -12.72 3.19 -13.29
N ASN A 2 -12.62 2.70 -14.51
CA ASN A 2 -13.43 1.58 -15.03
C ASN A 2 -12.90 0.21 -14.52
N ARG A 3 -13.59 -0.88 -14.85
CA ARG A 3 -13.19 -2.23 -14.40
C ARG A 3 -11.79 -2.60 -14.93
N PHE A 4 -11.52 -2.33 -16.20
CA PHE A 4 -10.24 -2.66 -16.85
C PHE A 4 -9.05 -2.00 -16.15
N GLU A 5 -9.12 -0.69 -15.89
CA GLU A 5 -8.07 0.05 -15.18
C GLU A 5 -7.77 -0.53 -13.80
N ARG A 6 -8.79 -0.99 -13.07
CA ARG A 6 -8.60 -1.65 -11.76
C ARG A 6 -7.88 -2.99 -11.91
N HIS A 7 -8.20 -3.78 -12.93
CA HIS A 7 -7.49 -5.02 -13.21
C HIS A 7 -6.04 -4.76 -13.63
N LEU A 8 -5.79 -3.71 -14.41
CA LEU A 8 -4.45 -3.29 -14.79
C LEU A 8 -3.64 -2.86 -13.55
N GLY A 9 -4.23 -2.08 -12.64
CA GLY A 9 -3.59 -1.74 -11.37
C GLY A 9 -3.23 -2.98 -10.53
N ASP A 10 -4.11 -3.97 -10.44
CA ASP A 10 -3.81 -5.23 -9.76
C ASP A 10 -2.66 -6.01 -10.45
N LEU A 11 -2.58 -5.97 -11.78
CA LEU A 11 -1.49 -6.60 -12.54
C LEU A 11 -0.16 -5.87 -12.29
N LEU A 12 -0.16 -4.54 -12.33
CA LEU A 12 1.03 -3.73 -12.07
C LEU A 12 1.56 -3.97 -10.65
N LEU A 13 0.69 -4.04 -9.64
CA LEU A 13 1.09 -4.40 -8.28
C LEU A 13 1.59 -5.84 -8.16
N ALA A 14 1.13 -6.76 -9.01
CA ALA A 14 1.65 -8.12 -9.05
C ALA A 14 3.09 -8.19 -9.61
N LEU A 15 3.46 -7.29 -10.53
CA LEU A 15 4.83 -7.19 -11.04
C LEU A 15 5.86 -6.85 -9.94
N VAL A 16 5.40 -6.26 -8.84
CA VAL A 16 6.23 -5.93 -7.68
C VAL A 16 5.83 -6.72 -6.43
N LEU A 17 5.03 -7.78 -6.59
CA LEU A 17 4.61 -8.68 -5.51
C LEU A 17 3.92 -7.97 -4.31
N TYR A 18 3.31 -6.81 -4.56
CA TYR A 18 2.79 -5.92 -3.51
C TYR A 18 1.28 -5.69 -3.60
N GLY A 19 0.52 -6.71 -4.01
CA GLY A 19 -0.92 -6.60 -4.27
C GLY A 19 -1.77 -6.11 -3.08
N HIS A 20 -1.39 -6.46 -1.84
CA HIS A 20 -2.12 -6.02 -0.63
C HIS A 20 -2.06 -4.50 -0.42
N PHE A 21 -1.09 -3.81 -1.03
CA PHE A 21 -1.01 -2.35 -1.03
C PHE A 21 -2.28 -1.70 -1.54
N ARG A 22 -2.96 -2.28 -2.54
CA ARG A 22 -4.24 -1.73 -3.02
C ARG A 22 -5.27 -1.62 -1.89
N THR A 23 -5.41 -2.68 -1.10
CA THR A 23 -6.33 -2.71 0.04
C THR A 23 -5.87 -1.71 1.09
N GLU A 24 -4.59 -1.73 1.46
CA GLU A 24 -4.05 -0.83 2.48
C GLU A 24 -4.22 0.63 2.07
N HIS A 25 -3.84 0.97 0.85
CA HIS A 25 -3.90 2.32 0.32
C HIS A 25 -5.34 2.85 0.28
N LEU A 26 -6.29 2.07 -0.23
CA LEU A 26 -7.69 2.52 -0.43
C LEU A 26 -8.54 2.46 0.84
N LEU A 27 -8.36 1.44 1.68
CA LEU A 27 -9.24 1.20 2.83
C LEU A 27 -8.64 1.67 4.15
N VAL A 28 -7.33 1.88 4.20
CA VAL A 28 -6.62 2.25 5.43
C VAL A 28 -5.93 3.60 5.27
N HIS A 29 -4.95 3.72 4.37
CA HIS A 29 -4.12 4.92 4.25
C HIS A 29 -4.95 6.16 3.88
N HIS A 30 -5.64 6.21 2.73
CA HIS A 30 -6.42 7.41 2.35
C HIS A 30 -7.43 7.86 3.44
N PRO A 31 -8.20 6.96 4.07
CA PRO A 31 -9.11 7.36 5.16
C PRO A 31 -8.42 7.78 6.47
N TRP A 32 -7.25 7.21 6.78
CA TRP A 32 -6.61 7.29 8.10
C TRP A 32 -5.20 7.87 8.10
N VAL A 33 -4.71 8.39 6.98
CA VAL A 33 -3.38 9.02 6.83
C VAL A 33 -3.21 10.10 7.90
N GLY A 34 -2.03 10.18 8.50
CA GLY A 34 -1.75 11.07 9.62
C GLY A 34 -2.37 10.62 10.95
N THR A 35 -2.85 9.37 11.07
CA THR A 35 -3.40 8.84 12.32
C THR A 35 -2.74 7.51 12.70
N PRO A 36 -2.80 7.07 13.98
CA PRO A 36 -2.26 5.78 14.41
C PRO A 36 -2.91 4.54 13.76
N ARG A 37 -4.02 4.70 13.02
CA ARG A 37 -4.69 3.60 12.31
C ARG A 37 -4.05 3.30 10.95
N ASP A 38 -3.35 4.27 10.37
CA ASP A 38 -2.62 4.08 9.14
C ASP A 38 -1.24 3.47 9.43
N THR A 39 -0.95 2.34 8.80
CA THR A 39 0.34 1.67 8.99
C THR A 39 1.47 2.39 8.27
N VAL A 40 1.18 3.22 7.28
CA VAL A 40 2.18 3.89 6.44
C VAL A 40 2.57 5.27 6.96
N THR A 41 1.72 5.90 7.77
CA THR A 41 2.03 7.20 8.41
C THR A 41 3.37 7.14 9.15
N ALA A 42 4.28 8.05 8.77
CA ALA A 42 5.61 8.19 9.34
C ALA A 42 5.55 9.17 10.51
N CYS A 43 5.74 8.66 11.73
CA CYS A 43 5.69 9.49 12.93
C CYS A 43 6.90 10.44 12.99
N TYR A 44 6.72 11.59 13.64
CA TYR A 44 7.84 12.49 13.94
C TYR A 44 8.95 11.73 14.69
N ASN A 45 10.21 11.93 14.29
CA ASN A 45 11.39 11.19 14.77
C ASN A 45 11.42 9.68 14.50
N GLU A 46 10.55 9.15 13.64
CA GLU A 46 10.69 7.78 13.14
C GLU A 46 11.60 7.77 11.91
N GLY A 47 12.80 7.19 12.03
CA GLY A 47 13.71 7.05 10.88
C GLY A 47 13.14 6.09 9.82
N PHE A 48 13.40 6.38 8.54
CA PHE A 48 12.83 5.65 7.40
C PHE A 48 12.96 4.13 7.51
N HIS A 49 14.14 3.59 7.84
CA HIS A 49 14.30 2.14 7.94
C HIS A 49 13.40 1.51 9.01
N ARG A 50 13.18 2.19 10.14
CA ARG A 50 12.27 1.73 11.20
C ARG A 50 10.83 1.74 10.70
N ALA A 51 10.42 2.82 10.04
CA ALA A 51 9.11 2.92 9.41
C ALA A 51 8.92 1.82 8.35
N PHE A 52 9.88 1.62 7.46
CA PHE A 52 9.84 0.62 6.39
C PHE A 52 9.65 -0.81 6.92
N PHE A 53 10.47 -1.24 7.90
CA PHE A 53 10.29 -2.57 8.49
C PHE A 53 8.97 -2.71 9.26
N ARG A 54 8.50 -1.62 9.89
CA ARG A 54 7.18 -1.59 10.54
C ARG A 54 6.06 -1.77 9.52
N ILE A 55 6.11 -1.05 8.40
CA ILE A 55 5.13 -1.12 7.31
C ILE A 55 5.08 -2.53 6.73
N LEU A 56 6.23 -3.08 6.30
CA LEU A 56 6.30 -4.43 5.73
C LEU A 56 5.70 -5.51 6.64
N ARG A 57 5.89 -5.37 7.96
CA ARG A 57 5.37 -6.32 8.95
C ARG A 57 3.87 -6.13 9.22
N GLN A 58 3.37 -4.90 9.21
CA GLN A 58 2.02 -4.58 9.69
C GLN A 58 0.99 -4.48 8.57
N ALA A 59 1.37 -3.97 7.39
CA ALA A 59 0.47 -3.70 6.28
C ALA A 59 -0.29 -4.94 5.78
N PRO A 60 0.31 -6.14 5.64
CA PRO A 60 -0.44 -7.33 5.22
C PRO A 60 -1.57 -7.69 6.20
N GLY A 61 -1.30 -7.60 7.51
CA GLY A 61 -2.28 -7.85 8.55
C GLY A 61 -3.36 -6.77 8.64
N SER A 62 -2.98 -5.52 8.38
CA SER A 62 -3.90 -4.38 8.29
C SER A 62 -4.87 -4.54 7.12
N ALA A 63 -4.35 -4.83 5.93
CA ALA A 63 -5.12 -5.14 4.74
C ALA A 63 -6.10 -6.30 4.96
N TRP A 64 -5.65 -7.40 5.58
CA TRP A 64 -6.53 -8.52 5.92
C TRP A 64 -7.70 -8.11 6.82
N ARG A 65 -7.43 -7.30 7.87
CA ARG A 65 -8.48 -6.80 8.75
C ARG A 65 -9.46 -5.88 8.02
N ALA A 66 -8.97 -5.01 7.13
CA ALA A 66 -9.80 -4.12 6.34
C ALA A 66 -10.76 -4.89 5.40
N GLU A 67 -10.25 -5.87 4.64
CA GLU A 67 -11.09 -6.71 3.77
C GLU A 67 -12.06 -7.59 4.57
N LYS A 68 -11.61 -8.15 5.69
CA LYS A 68 -12.49 -8.88 6.61
C LYS A 68 -13.65 -8.00 7.08
N ALA A 69 -13.39 -6.74 7.42
CA ALA A 69 -14.43 -5.81 7.83
C ALA A 69 -15.40 -5.49 6.67
N MET A 70 -14.90 -5.33 5.44
CA MET A 70 -15.73 -5.16 4.24
C MET A 70 -16.64 -6.36 3.97
N LEU A 71 -16.13 -7.59 4.13
CA LEU A 71 -16.89 -8.81 3.94
C LEU A 71 -17.94 -9.00 5.04
N ALA A 72 -17.60 -8.68 6.28
CA ALA A 72 -18.53 -8.74 7.41
C ALA A 72 -19.75 -7.83 7.19
N ARG A 73 -19.57 -6.62 6.63
CA ARG A 73 -20.69 -5.72 6.25
C ARG A 73 -21.63 -6.34 5.20
N ARG A 74 -21.20 -7.38 4.50
CA ARG A 74 -21.98 -8.14 3.51
C ARG A 74 -22.39 -9.52 4.02
N ASN A 75 -22.28 -9.78 5.33
CA ASN A 75 -22.54 -11.08 5.97
C ASN A 75 -21.72 -12.24 5.33
N ARG A 76 -20.48 -11.98 4.95
CA ARG A 76 -19.56 -12.98 4.37
C ARG A 76 -18.39 -13.26 5.30
N SER A 77 -17.91 -14.51 5.29
CA SER A 77 -16.68 -14.92 5.98
C SER A 77 -15.44 -14.23 5.39
N ALA A 78 -14.40 -14.03 6.21
CA ALA A 78 -13.11 -13.48 5.78
C ALA A 78 -12.45 -14.30 4.66
N PHE A 79 -12.70 -15.60 4.63
CA PHE A 79 -12.16 -16.53 3.64
C PHE A 79 -13.04 -16.67 2.39
N HIS A 80 -14.11 -15.89 2.27
CA HIS A 80 -14.97 -15.93 1.09
C HIS A 80 -14.16 -15.62 -0.18
N ARG A 81 -14.46 -16.32 -1.29
CA ARG A 81 -13.77 -16.18 -2.60
C ARG A 81 -13.74 -14.74 -3.17
N SER A 82 -14.62 -13.87 -2.68
CA SER A 82 -14.64 -12.46 -3.08
C SER A 82 -13.64 -11.59 -2.33
N ASN A 83 -12.86 -12.14 -1.39
CA ASN A 83 -11.75 -11.44 -0.77
C ASN A 83 -10.66 -11.22 -1.84
N PRO A 84 -10.29 -9.97 -2.15
CA PRO A 84 -9.31 -9.68 -3.20
C PRO A 84 -7.91 -10.21 -2.87
N ILE A 85 -7.62 -10.55 -1.62
CA ILE A 85 -6.33 -11.14 -1.20
C ILE A 85 -6.03 -12.43 -1.96
N TRP A 86 -7.06 -13.24 -2.28
CA TRP A 86 -6.88 -14.43 -3.12
C TRP A 86 -6.39 -14.09 -4.53
N LYS A 87 -6.89 -13.01 -5.11
CA LYS A 87 -6.43 -12.52 -6.41
C LYS A 87 -4.97 -12.07 -6.31
N TYR A 88 -4.61 -11.35 -5.25
CA TYR A 88 -3.23 -10.88 -5.05
C TYR A 88 -2.24 -12.05 -4.93
N LEU A 89 -2.57 -13.06 -4.13
CA LEU A 89 -1.75 -14.27 -3.97
C LEU A 89 -1.65 -15.07 -5.25
N ALA A 90 -2.76 -15.21 -6.00
CA ALA A 90 -2.76 -15.90 -7.28
C ALA A 90 -1.86 -15.19 -8.31
N LEU A 91 -2.01 -13.87 -8.47
CA LEU A 91 -1.20 -13.10 -9.40
C LEU A 91 0.29 -13.12 -9.01
N ALA A 92 0.62 -12.96 -7.72
CA ALA A 92 1.99 -13.05 -7.24
C ALA A 92 2.62 -14.41 -7.53
N THR A 93 1.87 -15.49 -7.26
CA THR A 93 2.30 -16.87 -7.58
C THR A 93 2.54 -17.05 -9.08
N ILE A 94 1.65 -16.52 -9.93
CA ILE A 94 1.80 -16.60 -11.39
C ILE A 94 3.06 -15.86 -11.84
N MET A 95 3.34 -14.67 -11.31
CA MET A 95 4.55 -13.92 -11.67
C MET A 95 5.84 -14.64 -11.26
N LEU A 96 5.87 -15.21 -10.05
CA LEU A 96 7.01 -16.00 -9.58
C LEU A 96 7.19 -17.29 -10.40
N ALA A 97 6.10 -17.97 -10.75
CA ALA A 97 6.14 -19.16 -11.61
C ALA A 97 6.63 -18.81 -13.02
N LEU A 98 6.19 -17.69 -13.58
CA LEU A 98 6.67 -17.21 -14.88
C LEU A 98 8.16 -16.90 -14.86
N ALA A 99 8.64 -16.19 -13.82
CA ALA A 99 10.07 -15.95 -13.64
C ALA A 99 10.86 -17.26 -13.56
N PHE A 100 10.35 -18.25 -12.83
CA PHE A 100 10.97 -19.58 -12.72
C PHE A 100 11.00 -20.32 -14.06
N VAL A 101 9.92 -20.30 -14.84
CA VAL A 101 9.88 -20.96 -16.16
C VAL A 101 10.86 -20.31 -17.13
N ILE A 102 11.05 -18.99 -17.06
CA ILE A 102 11.94 -18.24 -17.96
C ILE A 102 13.42 -18.47 -17.64
N GLY A 103 13.81 -18.46 -16.36
CA GLY A 103 15.23 -18.46 -15.97
C GLY A 103 15.54 -19.15 -14.65
N GLY A 104 14.67 -20.06 -14.21
CA GLY A 104 14.81 -20.82 -12.98
C GLY A 104 14.87 -19.95 -11.73
N TRP A 105 15.51 -20.48 -10.69
CA TRP A 105 15.65 -19.78 -9.40
C TRP A 105 16.43 -18.48 -9.49
N PHE A 106 17.34 -18.34 -10.45
CA PHE A 106 18.09 -17.09 -10.65
C PHE A 106 17.15 -15.95 -11.08
N ALA A 107 16.27 -16.20 -12.06
CA ALA A 107 15.27 -15.22 -12.47
C ALA A 107 14.26 -14.92 -11.36
N VAL A 108 13.85 -15.91 -10.55
CA VAL A 108 13.01 -15.67 -9.36
C VAL A 108 13.72 -14.73 -8.38
N GLY A 109 15.00 -14.96 -8.10
CA GLY A 109 15.80 -14.11 -7.22
C GLY A 109 15.89 -12.66 -7.72
N LEU A 110 16.18 -12.48 -9.02
CA LEU A 110 16.19 -11.15 -9.64
C LEU A 110 14.82 -10.48 -9.62
N PHE A 111 13.75 -11.24 -9.85
CA PHE A 111 12.38 -10.74 -9.81
C PHE A 111 11.94 -10.32 -8.40
N ALA A 112 12.34 -11.08 -7.38
CA ALA A 112 12.11 -10.70 -5.99
C ALA A 112 12.95 -9.48 -5.59
N PHE A 113 14.19 -9.38 -6.07
CA PHE A 113 15.06 -8.24 -5.81
C PHE A 113 14.52 -6.95 -6.43
N GLN A 114 14.08 -6.97 -7.68
CA GLN A 114 13.46 -5.77 -8.28
C GLN A 114 12.18 -5.36 -7.55
N ALA A 115 11.36 -6.35 -7.14
CA ALA A 115 10.13 -6.09 -6.39
C ALA A 115 10.46 -5.41 -5.05
N PHE A 116 11.50 -5.89 -4.35
CA PHE A 116 11.99 -5.26 -3.14
C PHE A 116 12.44 -3.80 -3.38
N ILE A 117 13.19 -3.52 -4.43
CA ILE A 117 13.62 -2.15 -4.77
C ILE A 117 12.40 -1.26 -5.07
N ALA A 118 11.42 -1.76 -5.82
CA ALA A 118 10.20 -1.02 -6.13
C ALA A 118 9.39 -0.70 -4.86
N ILE A 119 9.22 -1.67 -3.96
CA ILE A 119 8.55 -1.47 -2.66
C ILE A 119 9.33 -0.47 -1.80
N TRP A 120 10.66 -0.59 -1.76
CA TRP A 120 11.51 0.34 -1.03
C TRP A 120 11.35 1.78 -1.53
N GLN A 121 11.30 2.00 -2.85
CA GLN A 121 11.08 3.32 -3.44
C GLN A 121 9.68 3.85 -3.14
N LEU A 122 8.65 3.01 -3.31
CA LEU A 122 7.26 3.37 -3.03
C LEU A 122 7.09 3.84 -1.57
N GLU A 123 7.60 3.06 -0.62
CA GLU A 123 7.49 3.39 0.80
C GLU A 123 8.40 4.55 1.20
N LEU A 124 9.52 4.77 0.50
CA LEU A 124 10.34 5.97 0.68
C LEU A 124 9.57 7.23 0.27
N THR A 125 8.87 7.18 -0.87
CA THR A 125 8.03 8.30 -1.30
C THR A 125 6.91 8.55 -0.29
N ASN A 126 6.16 7.52 0.11
CA ASN A 126 5.12 7.65 1.14
C ASN A 126 5.69 8.24 2.45
N TYR A 127 6.89 7.80 2.84
CA TYR A 127 7.57 8.28 4.03
C TYR A 127 7.87 9.77 3.92
N VAL A 128 8.45 10.22 2.81
CA VAL A 128 8.77 11.64 2.59
C VAL A 128 7.50 12.48 2.52
N GLU A 129 6.47 12.02 1.81
CA GLU A 129 5.18 12.72 1.69
C GLU A 129 4.50 12.92 3.04
N HIS A 130 4.59 11.96 3.97
CA HIS A 130 3.85 12.04 5.23
C HIS A 130 4.72 12.24 6.47
N TYR A 131 6.01 12.51 6.29
CA TYR A 131 6.95 12.57 7.42
C TYR A 131 6.54 13.60 8.46
N GLY A 132 6.24 13.12 9.68
CA GLY A 132 5.90 13.97 10.82
C GLY A 132 4.54 14.66 10.71
N LEU A 133 3.74 14.36 9.67
CA LEU A 133 2.42 14.94 9.48
C LEU A 133 1.37 14.09 10.19
N THR A 134 0.72 14.68 11.20
CA THR A 134 -0.32 14.00 11.98
C THR A 134 -1.57 14.85 12.05
N ARG A 135 -2.72 14.19 11.91
CA ARG A 135 -4.04 14.80 12.07
C ARG A 135 -4.37 14.99 13.53
N LYS A 136 -4.98 16.12 13.85
CA LYS A 136 -5.54 16.42 15.15
C LYS A 136 -6.64 15.42 15.52
N TYR A 137 -6.52 14.86 16.71
CA TYR A 137 -7.55 14.02 17.32
C TYR A 137 -8.68 14.90 17.88
N LEU A 138 -9.93 14.59 17.49
CA LEU A 138 -11.12 15.36 17.86
C LEU A 138 -11.95 14.71 18.98
N GLY A 139 -11.56 13.53 19.46
CA GLY A 139 -12.33 12.73 20.41
C GLY A 139 -13.14 11.62 19.76
N ASP A 140 -13.61 10.65 20.55
CA ASP A 140 -14.46 9.52 20.13
C ASP A 140 -13.98 8.75 18.88
N GLY A 141 -12.66 8.60 18.72
CA GLY A 141 -12.06 7.92 17.57
C GLY A 141 -12.08 8.72 16.26
N LYS A 142 -12.43 10.01 16.30
CA LYS A 142 -12.46 10.92 15.15
C LYS A 142 -11.22 11.79 15.06
N TYR A 143 -10.83 12.10 13.83
CA TYR A 143 -9.72 12.98 13.48
C TYR A 143 -10.20 14.06 12.51
N GLU A 144 -9.53 15.21 12.50
CA GLU A 144 -9.85 16.30 11.55
C GLU A 144 -9.76 15.82 10.09
N PRO A 145 -10.52 16.34 9.12
CA PRO A 145 -10.44 15.87 7.73
C PRO A 145 -9.03 15.96 7.12
N VAL A 146 -8.72 15.08 6.16
CA VAL A 146 -7.47 15.17 5.38
C VAL A 146 -7.47 16.50 4.60
N GLY A 147 -6.32 17.16 4.54
CA GLY A 147 -6.15 18.50 3.97
C GLY A 147 -4.75 18.66 3.39
N LEU A 148 -4.50 19.77 2.67
CA LEU A 148 -3.26 19.96 1.89
C LEU A 148 -1.98 19.88 2.74
N HIS A 149 -2.02 20.30 4.00
CA HIS A 149 -0.87 20.25 4.91
C HIS A 149 -0.60 18.85 5.49
N HIS A 150 -1.40 17.83 5.13
CA HIS A 150 -1.19 16.44 5.53
C HIS A 150 -0.35 15.65 4.50
N SER A 151 0.19 16.32 3.48
CA SER A 151 1.22 15.79 2.60
C SER A 151 2.26 16.87 2.30
N TRP A 152 3.53 16.48 2.26
CA TRP A 152 4.64 17.24 1.67
C TRP A 152 4.62 17.11 0.14
N ASP A 153 3.45 17.36 -0.44
CA ASP A 153 3.19 17.31 -1.87
C ASP A 153 2.55 18.63 -2.32
N SER A 154 2.70 18.93 -3.60
CA SER A 154 2.13 20.09 -4.24
C SER A 154 1.41 19.66 -5.52
N ALA A 155 0.10 19.89 -5.57
CA ALA A 155 -0.73 19.71 -6.77
C ALA A 155 -0.43 20.75 -7.88
N HIS A 156 0.61 21.57 -7.74
CA HIS A 156 0.99 22.56 -8.73
C HIS A 156 1.83 21.94 -9.85
N HIS A 157 1.50 22.30 -11.09
CA HIS A 157 2.06 21.72 -12.31
C HIS A 157 3.58 21.68 -12.37
N VAL A 158 4.25 22.73 -11.89
CA VAL A 158 5.73 22.83 -11.90
C VAL A 158 6.34 21.94 -10.83
N SER A 159 5.74 21.88 -9.64
CA SER A 159 6.18 20.99 -8.56
C SER A 159 5.96 19.52 -8.92
N GLY A 160 4.80 19.17 -9.49
CA GLY A 160 4.51 17.80 -9.95
C GLY A 160 5.28 17.37 -11.21
N LEU A 161 5.92 18.30 -11.93
CA LEU A 161 6.89 17.98 -12.99
C LEU A 161 8.28 17.65 -12.42
N LEU A 162 8.60 18.16 -11.21
CA LEU A 162 9.91 18.04 -10.57
C LEU A 162 9.93 16.99 -9.45
N LEU A 163 8.79 16.71 -8.83
CA LEU A 163 8.58 15.74 -7.76
C LEU A 163 7.70 14.60 -8.28
N ILE A 164 7.95 13.39 -7.80
CA ILE A 164 7.14 12.21 -8.11
C ILE A 164 5.81 12.37 -7.38
N ASN A 165 4.75 12.76 -8.09
CA ASN A 165 3.39 12.73 -7.55
C ASN A 165 2.83 11.30 -7.74
N LEU A 166 2.45 10.63 -6.65
CA LEU A 166 1.92 9.25 -6.64
C LEU A 166 0.41 9.19 -6.36
#